data_AF-A0A0B1T3C2-F1
#
_entry.id   AF-A0A0B1T3C2-F1
#
_cell.length_a   1.000
_cell.length_b   1.000
_cell.length_c   1.000
_cell.angle_alpha   90.00
_cell.angle_beta   90.00
_cell.angle_gamma   90.00
#
_symmetry.space_group_name_H-M   'P 1'
#
loop_
_entity.id
_entity.type
_entity.pdbx_description
1 polymer ?
#
loop_
_entity_poly.entity_id
_entity_poly.type
_entity_poly.pdbx_seq_one_letter_code
_entity_poly.pdbx_strand_id
1 'polypeptide(L)'
;MAIVLALLVATCLSVFASEPLLEGQDAVDYINKKQSFFRAEIPTMSYADFKSRLMDTKYFEHERVYAQMPDFNEKIPESFDAREQWPGCDSIKIIRDQANCGSCWAVSAASAMSDRVCIQSNGRIKHSWGWQEGGHAIKVIGWGVENGTKYWRISNSWNSDWGEDGYFRILRGTNECQLESWASAGMMKV
;
A
#
# COMPACT_ATOMS: atom_id res chain seq x y z
N MET A 1 -11.99 11.30 -7.99
CA MET A 1 -10.64 11.55 -8.55
C MET A 1 -9.66 11.32 -7.40
N ALA A 2 -8.75 10.35 -7.53
CA ALA A 2 -7.79 10.00 -6.48
C ALA A 2 -6.70 11.08 -6.36
N ILE A 3 -6.44 11.60 -5.16
CA ILE A 3 -5.32 12.51 -4.89
C ILE A 3 -4.14 11.63 -4.44
N VAL A 4 -3.07 11.59 -5.23
CA VAL A 4 -1.83 10.89 -4.86
C VAL A 4 -0.73 11.94 -4.81
N LEU A 5 -0.20 12.19 -3.61
CA LEU A 5 0.90 13.14 -3.40
C LEU A 5 2.11 12.79 -4.27
N ALA A 6 2.63 13.79 -4.99
CA ALA A 6 3.70 13.65 -5.98
C ALA A 6 5.01 13.06 -5.42
N LEU A 7 5.21 13.06 -4.10
CA LEU A 7 6.40 12.52 -3.45
C LEU A 7 6.55 10.99 -3.55
N LEU A 8 5.46 10.24 -3.75
CA LEU A 8 5.54 8.78 -3.97
C LEU A 8 6.10 8.41 -5.35
N VAL A 9 6.08 9.33 -6.32
CA VAL A 9 6.62 9.08 -7.67
C VAL A 9 8.16 9.12 -7.66
N ALA A 10 8.77 9.84 -6.71
CA ALA A 10 10.21 10.05 -6.67
C ALA A 10 11.03 8.81 -6.23
N THR A 11 10.41 7.78 -5.64
CA THR A 11 11.11 6.53 -5.26
C THR A 11 11.05 5.44 -6.32
N CYS A 12 10.42 5.70 -7.47
CA CYS A 12 10.18 4.71 -8.53
C CYS A 12 10.99 4.96 -9.82
N LEU A 13 11.93 5.91 -9.83
CA LEU A 13 12.73 6.22 -11.02
C LEU A 13 14.05 5.43 -11.04
N SER A 14 14.03 4.31 -11.75
CA SER A 14 15.24 3.75 -12.37
C SER A 14 14.97 3.38 -13.83
N VAL A 15 14.64 4.37 -14.66
CA VAL A 15 14.77 4.27 -16.12
C VAL A 15 15.29 5.60 -16.67
N PHE A 16 16.36 5.50 -17.46
CA PHE A 16 17.10 6.58 -18.11
C PHE A 16 16.20 7.49 -18.96
N ALA A 17 16.09 8.76 -18.59
CA ALA A 17 15.84 9.88 -19.49
C ALA A 17 16.39 11.16 -18.85
N SER A 18 17.21 11.90 -19.59
CA SER A 18 17.72 13.23 -19.22
C SER A 18 16.60 14.27 -19.31
N GLU A 19 15.56 14.13 -18.50
CA GLU A 19 14.55 15.16 -18.29
C GLU A 19 15.13 16.20 -17.32
N PRO A 20 14.88 17.51 -17.51
CA PRO A 20 15.27 18.52 -16.53
C PRO A 20 14.66 18.15 -15.17
N LEU A 21 15.42 18.37 -14.09
CA LEU A 21 14.93 18.14 -12.73
C LEU A 21 13.77 19.11 -12.47
N LEU A 22 12.54 18.66 -12.72
CA LEU A 22 11.34 19.43 -12.46
C LEU A 22 11.10 19.42 -10.96
N GLU A 23 10.88 20.59 -10.38
CA GLU A 23 10.61 20.75 -8.95
C GLU A 23 9.29 21.50 -8.73
N GLY A 24 8.70 21.33 -7.55
CA GLY A 24 7.49 22.06 -7.16
C GLY A 24 6.33 21.87 -8.15
N GLN A 25 5.70 22.98 -8.55
CA GLN A 25 4.49 22.97 -9.37
C GLN A 25 4.74 22.43 -10.78
N ASP A 26 5.93 22.66 -11.35
CA ASP A 26 6.27 22.19 -12.69
C ASP A 26 6.29 20.65 -12.76
N ALA A 27 6.76 19.99 -11.69
CA ALA A 27 6.70 18.54 -11.57
C ALA A 27 5.26 18.03 -11.47
N VAL A 28 4.43 18.71 -10.68
CA VAL A 28 3.00 18.37 -10.52
C VAL A 28 2.25 18.48 -11.85
N ASP A 29 2.46 19.58 -12.57
CA ASP A 29 1.79 19.83 -13.86
C ASP A 29 2.26 18.85 -14.93
N TYR A 30 3.56 18.53 -14.95
CA TYR A 30 4.10 17.51 -15.85
C TYR A 30 3.48 16.13 -15.61
N ILE A 31 3.41 15.69 -14.34
CA ILE A 31 2.83 14.40 -13.97
C ILE A 31 1.35 14.35 -14.38
N ASN A 32 0.57 15.38 -14.02
CA ASN A 32 -0.87 15.46 -14.34
C ASN A 32 -1.15 15.56 -15.85
N LYS A 33 -0.17 16.04 -16.64
CA LYS A 33 -0.26 16.07 -18.11
C LYS A 33 0.05 14.72 -18.75
N LYS A 34 0.98 13.95 -18.18
CA LYS A 34 1.47 12.69 -18.75
C LYS A 34 0.57 11.50 -18.45
N GLN A 35 -0.19 11.54 -17.36
CA GLN A 35 -1.11 10.48 -16.97
C GLN A 35 -2.42 11.06 -16.42
N SER A 36 -3.49 10.28 -16.48
CA SER A 36 -4.83 10.62 -15.96
C SER A 36 -5.33 9.65 -14.88
N PHE A 37 -4.50 8.70 -14.45
CA PHE A 37 -4.82 7.67 -13.47
C PHE A 37 -4.92 8.22 -12.04
N PHE A 38 -4.11 9.23 -11.69
CA PHE A 38 -4.16 9.91 -10.40
C PHE A 38 -3.90 11.41 -10.55
N ARG A 39 -4.35 12.20 -9.58
CA ARG A 39 -4.02 13.63 -9.49
C ARG A 39 -2.84 13.84 -8.54
N ALA A 40 -1.75 14.35 -9.07
CA ALA A 40 -0.59 14.82 -8.31
C ALA A 40 -0.86 16.20 -7.70
N GLU A 41 -0.40 16.42 -6.47
CA GLU A 41 -0.48 17.70 -5.76
C GLU A 41 0.81 17.97 -4.96
N ILE A 42 1.05 19.25 -4.64
CA ILE A 42 2.19 19.68 -3.83
C ILE A 42 2.00 19.18 -2.40
N PRO A 43 3.04 18.56 -1.81
CA PRO A 43 2.98 18.13 -0.43
C PRO A 43 2.83 19.29 0.54
N THR A 44 1.88 19.15 1.47
CA THR A 44 1.75 20.02 2.66
C THR A 44 2.84 19.73 3.70
N MET A 45 3.49 18.58 3.59
CA MET A 45 4.52 18.07 4.50
C MET A 45 5.92 18.44 4.02
N SER A 46 6.83 18.73 4.96
CA SER A 46 8.24 18.96 4.64
C SER A 46 8.92 17.68 4.14
N TYR A 47 9.97 17.81 3.33
CA TYR A 47 10.75 16.66 2.89
C TYR A 47 11.38 15.88 4.06
N ALA A 48 11.78 16.58 5.12
CA ALA A 48 12.34 15.94 6.32
C ALA A 48 11.30 15.07 7.03
N ASP A 49 10.08 15.59 7.20
CA ASP A 49 8.96 14.84 7.78
C ASP A 49 8.59 13.66 6.89
N PHE A 50 8.53 13.87 5.57
CA PHE A 50 8.27 12.79 4.61
C PHE A 50 9.31 11.68 4.74
N LYS A 51 10.60 12.02 4.73
CA LYS A 51 11.69 11.06 4.88
C LYS A 51 11.64 10.34 6.23
N SER A 52 11.23 11.03 7.30
CA SER A 52 11.07 10.42 8.64
C SER A 52 10.00 9.32 8.69
N ARG A 53 9.05 9.33 7.73
CA ARG A 53 7.99 8.33 7.60
C ARG A 53 8.38 7.14 6.72
N LEU A 54 9.57 7.15 6.10
CA LEU A 54 10.03 6.08 5.24
C LEU A 54 11.03 5.17 5.96
N MET A 55 11.06 3.89 5.57
CA MET A 55 12.12 2.98 5.96
C MET A 55 13.40 3.27 5.17
N ASP A 56 14.54 3.19 5.87
CA ASP A 56 15.87 3.30 5.28
C ASP A 56 16.12 2.15 4.27
N THR A 57 16.72 2.48 3.13
CA THR A 57 16.93 1.52 2.04
C THR A 57 17.86 0.37 2.40
N LYS A 58 18.71 0.52 3.42
CA LYS A 58 19.59 -0.56 3.89
C LYS A 58 18.85 -1.81 4.39
N TYR A 59 17.56 -1.70 4.68
CA TYR A 59 16.74 -2.82 5.15
C TYR A 59 16.08 -3.62 4.02
N PHE A 60 16.29 -3.25 2.75
CA PHE A 60 15.75 -4.01 1.62
C PHE A 60 16.48 -5.35 1.41
N GLU A 61 17.78 -5.44 1.70
CA GLU A 61 18.57 -6.65 1.47
C GLU A 61 18.43 -7.65 2.64
N HIS A 62 17.67 -8.73 2.40
CA HIS A 62 17.53 -9.84 3.33
C HIS A 62 17.25 -11.14 2.57
N GLU A 63 17.60 -12.26 3.18
CA GLU A 63 17.30 -13.59 2.64
C GLU A 63 15.78 -13.81 2.61
N ARG A 64 15.27 -14.28 1.47
CA ARG A 64 13.84 -14.43 1.21
C ARG A 64 13.45 -15.89 1.23
N VAL A 65 12.43 -16.21 2.02
CA VAL A 65 11.78 -17.51 1.98
C VAL A 65 10.54 -17.40 1.11
N TYR A 66 10.55 -18.08 -0.03
CA TYR A 66 9.39 -18.15 -0.91
C TYR A 66 8.44 -19.24 -0.43
N ALA A 67 7.17 -18.89 -0.22
CA ALA A 67 6.13 -19.87 0.00
C ALA A 67 5.80 -20.59 -1.31
N GLN A 68 5.48 -21.88 -1.24
CA GLN A 68 4.84 -22.56 -2.36
C GLN A 68 3.46 -21.95 -2.58
N MET A 69 3.20 -21.46 -3.79
CA MET A 69 1.86 -21.01 -4.13
C MET A 69 0.94 -22.24 -4.24
N PRO A 70 -0.20 -22.25 -3.52
CA PRO A 70 -1.16 -23.32 -3.66
C PRO A 70 -1.73 -23.34 -5.08
N ASP A 71 -1.98 -24.54 -5.59
CA ASP A 71 -2.68 -24.71 -6.87
C ASP A 71 -4.14 -24.22 -6.70
N PHE A 72 -4.46 -23.12 -7.38
CA PHE A 72 -5.77 -22.51 -7.36
C PHE A 72 -6.51 -22.85 -8.65
N ASN A 73 -7.39 -23.86 -8.58
CA ASN A 73 -8.30 -24.23 -9.68
C ASN A 73 -9.59 -23.38 -9.73
N GLU A 74 -9.70 -22.38 -8.85
CA GLU A 74 -10.86 -21.51 -8.80
C GLU A 74 -10.69 -20.28 -9.70
N LYS A 75 -11.80 -19.85 -10.30
CA LYS A 75 -11.82 -18.62 -11.11
C LYS A 75 -11.73 -17.41 -10.19
N ILE A 76 -10.61 -16.71 -10.25
CA ILE A 76 -10.40 -15.45 -9.54
C ILE A 76 -11.32 -14.37 -10.15
N PRO A 77 -12.08 -13.61 -9.34
CA PRO A 77 -12.98 -12.57 -9.84
C PRO A 77 -12.21 -11.39 -10.44
N GLU A 78 -12.85 -10.65 -11.35
CA GLU A 78 -12.25 -9.48 -12.00
C GLU A 78 -11.95 -8.34 -11.01
N SER A 79 -12.79 -8.19 -9.99
CA SER A 79 -12.62 -7.26 -8.89
C SER A 79 -12.90 -7.95 -7.55
N PHE A 80 -12.21 -7.51 -6.51
CA PHE A 80 -12.32 -8.06 -5.15
C PHE A 80 -12.01 -6.98 -4.12
N ASP A 81 -12.79 -6.96 -3.03
CA ASP A 81 -12.54 -6.11 -1.86
C ASP A 81 -12.70 -6.93 -0.58
N ALA A 82 -11.62 -7.06 0.20
CA ALA A 82 -11.62 -7.81 1.44
C ALA A 82 -12.63 -7.27 2.48
N ARG A 83 -12.95 -5.97 2.42
CA ARG A 83 -13.89 -5.32 3.34
C ARG A 83 -15.32 -5.79 3.07
N GLU A 84 -15.64 -6.10 1.82
CA GLU A 84 -16.94 -6.61 1.39
C GLU A 84 -17.03 -8.12 1.60
N GLN A 85 -15.94 -8.85 1.34
CA GLN A 85 -15.89 -10.31 1.51
C GLN A 85 -15.99 -10.73 2.98
N TRP A 86 -15.37 -9.98 3.89
CA TRP A 86 -15.36 -10.28 5.33
C TRP A 86 -15.89 -9.10 6.15
N PRO A 87 -17.19 -8.78 6.06
CA PRO A 87 -17.75 -7.56 6.64
C PRO A 87 -17.72 -7.57 8.18
N GLY A 88 -17.69 -8.76 8.80
CA GLY A 88 -17.60 -8.95 10.25
C GLY A 88 -16.18 -8.77 10.84
N CYS A 89 -15.17 -8.57 9.99
CA CYS A 89 -13.79 -8.30 10.37
C CYS A 89 -13.47 -6.81 10.22
N ASP A 90 -13.83 -6.03 11.24
CA ASP A 90 -13.65 -4.57 11.21
C ASP A 90 -12.18 -4.14 11.09
N SER A 91 -11.23 -5.00 11.51
CA SER A 91 -9.79 -4.75 11.38
C SER A 91 -9.36 -4.41 9.95
N ILE A 92 -10.04 -4.97 8.94
CA ILE A 92 -9.73 -4.78 7.52
C ILE A 92 -9.94 -3.32 7.12
N LYS A 93 -10.96 -2.68 7.71
CA LYS A 93 -11.37 -1.29 7.42
C LYS A 93 -10.53 -0.25 8.16
N ILE A 94 -9.76 -0.66 9.17
CA ILE A 94 -8.99 0.26 10.01
C ILE A 94 -7.76 0.75 9.24
N ILE A 95 -7.76 2.05 8.93
CA ILE A 95 -6.56 2.77 8.51
C ILE A 95 -5.74 3.11 9.75
N ARG A 96 -4.45 2.77 9.73
CA ARG A 96 -3.53 3.03 10.83
C ARG A 96 -2.72 4.28 10.53
N ASP A 97 -2.26 4.97 11.57
CA ASP A 97 -1.31 6.07 11.47
C ASP A 97 0.00 5.66 12.13
N GLN A 98 1.08 5.70 11.35
CA GLN A 98 2.44 5.37 11.78
C GLN A 98 3.15 6.56 12.45
N ALA A 99 2.50 7.74 12.49
CA ALA A 99 3.03 9.02 12.95
C ALA A 99 4.33 9.42 12.21
N ASN A 100 5.16 10.28 12.81
CA ASN A 100 6.47 10.67 12.28
C ASN A 100 7.54 9.61 12.63
N CYS A 101 7.27 8.38 12.25
CA CYS A 101 8.20 7.26 12.38
C CYS A 101 8.12 6.44 11.10
N GLY A 102 9.25 5.93 10.60
CA GLY A 102 9.28 4.95 9.52
C GLY A 102 8.79 3.61 10.06
N SER A 103 7.49 3.52 10.42
CA SER A 103 6.88 2.41 11.17
C SER A 103 5.89 1.45 10.43
N CYS A 104 5.44 1.81 9.23
CA CYS A 104 4.82 0.98 8.18
C CYS A 104 5.14 -0.56 7.98
N TRP A 105 6.26 -1.22 8.36
CA TRP A 105 6.59 -2.65 8.02
C TRP A 105 5.86 -3.56 8.97
N ALA A 106 5.92 -3.28 10.27
CA ALA A 106 5.07 -3.88 11.27
C ALA A 106 3.71 -3.22 11.32
N VAL A 107 3.52 -1.94 10.99
CA VAL A 107 2.15 -1.42 10.93
C VAL A 107 1.35 -2.19 9.87
N SER A 108 1.90 -2.41 8.68
CA SER A 108 1.22 -3.22 7.65
C SER A 108 1.27 -4.72 7.93
N ALA A 109 2.37 -5.28 8.46
CA ALA A 109 2.40 -6.70 8.84
C ALA A 109 1.41 -7.00 9.97
N ALA A 110 1.41 -6.23 11.06
CA ALA A 110 0.47 -6.39 12.17
C ALA A 110 -0.98 -6.13 11.75
N SER A 111 -1.22 -5.18 10.83
CA SER A 111 -2.55 -4.95 10.24
C SER A 111 -3.02 -6.17 9.45
N ALA A 112 -2.17 -6.74 8.58
CA ALA A 112 -2.49 -7.95 7.83
C ALA A 112 -2.64 -9.19 8.74
N MET A 113 -1.83 -9.30 9.80
CA MET A 113 -1.97 -10.35 10.82
C MET A 113 -3.31 -10.23 11.56
N SER A 114 -3.70 -9.02 11.95
CA SER A 114 -5.01 -8.78 12.61
C SER A 114 -6.17 -9.23 11.73
N ASP A 115 -6.11 -8.91 10.43
CA ASP A 115 -7.11 -9.34 9.45
C ASP A 115 -7.16 -10.85 9.32
N ARG A 116 -5.99 -11.50 9.20
CA ARG A 116 -5.89 -12.95 9.08
C ARG A 116 -6.37 -13.68 10.32
N VAL A 117 -6.07 -13.20 11.52
CA VAL A 117 -6.61 -13.75 12.78
C VAL A 117 -8.14 -13.72 12.75
N CYS A 118 -8.74 -12.59 12.34
CA CYS A 118 -10.19 -12.49 12.24
C CYS A 118 -10.77 -13.43 11.18
N ILE A 119 -10.20 -13.44 9.98
CA ILE A 119 -10.67 -14.28 8.87
C ILE A 119 -10.55 -15.76 9.22
N GLN A 120 -9.39 -16.22 9.68
CA GLN A 120 -9.14 -17.64 9.97
C GLN A 120 -9.93 -18.14 11.17
N SER A 121 -10.21 -17.28 12.14
CA SER A 121 -11.08 -17.62 13.27
C SER A 121 -12.58 -17.52 12.93
N ASN A 122 -12.94 -17.16 11.70
CA ASN A 122 -14.31 -16.88 11.26
C ASN A 122 -15.00 -15.82 12.14
N GLY A 123 -14.28 -14.73 12.45
CA GLY A 123 -14.75 -13.61 13.26
C GLY A 123 -14.76 -13.85 14.77
N ARG A 124 -14.31 -15.03 15.25
CA ARG A 124 -14.27 -15.37 16.69
C ARG A 124 -13.19 -14.61 17.45
N ILE A 125 -12.03 -14.38 16.81
CA ILE A 125 -10.92 -13.63 17.39
C ILE A 125 -10.83 -12.30 16.64
N LYS A 126 -11.22 -11.22 17.31
CA LYS A 126 -11.09 -9.86 16.82
C LYS A 126 -9.97 -9.17 17.58
N HIS A 127 -8.86 -8.91 16.92
CA HIS A 127 -7.77 -8.15 17.53
C HIS A 127 -8.12 -6.66 17.47
N SER A 128 -8.67 -6.12 18.56
CA SER A 128 -9.11 -4.71 18.64
C SER A 128 -8.13 -3.79 19.37
N TRP A 129 -7.17 -4.34 20.15
CA TRP A 129 -6.28 -3.57 21.04
C TRP A 129 -4.88 -4.19 21.09
N GLY A 130 -3.83 -3.36 20.97
CA GLY A 130 -2.42 -3.78 21.07
C GLY A 130 -1.47 -2.66 20.65
N TRP A 131 -0.28 -2.60 21.26
CA TRP A 131 0.74 -1.57 21.02
C TRP A 131 1.63 -1.92 19.81
N GLN A 132 2.15 -0.86 19.17
CA GLN A 132 2.81 -0.85 17.85
C GLN A 132 4.25 -1.40 17.88
N GLU A 133 4.66 -2.18 16.87
CA GLU A 133 6.03 -2.76 16.82
C GLU A 133 6.88 -2.52 15.51
N GLY A 134 6.70 -1.41 14.75
CA GLY A 134 7.73 -0.76 13.84
C GLY A 134 7.88 -1.07 12.30
N GLY A 135 8.39 -0.19 11.38
CA GLY A 135 8.76 -0.38 9.92
C GLY A 135 8.43 0.35 8.53
N HIS A 136 8.60 -0.16 7.25
CA HIS A 136 7.80 0.25 6.01
C HIS A 136 7.31 -0.88 5.05
N ALA A 137 5.99 -1.13 5.02
CA ALA A 137 5.25 -1.98 4.08
C ALA A 137 3.86 -1.36 3.86
N ILE A 138 3.06 -1.91 2.95
CA ILE A 138 1.70 -1.48 2.64
C ILE A 138 0.77 -2.71 2.67
N LYS A 139 -0.52 -2.53 2.99
CA LYS A 139 -1.48 -3.65 3.05
C LYS A 139 -2.37 -3.67 1.80
N VAL A 140 -2.13 -4.63 0.90
CA VAL A 140 -3.03 -4.89 -0.25
C VAL A 140 -4.32 -5.53 0.29
N ILE A 141 -5.47 -4.94 -0.03
CA ILE A 141 -6.80 -5.41 0.44
C ILE A 141 -7.77 -5.77 -0.68
N GLY A 142 -7.38 -5.56 -1.94
CA GLY A 142 -8.25 -5.83 -3.07
C GLY A 142 -7.64 -5.48 -4.41
N TRP A 143 -8.41 -5.72 -5.47
CA TRP A 143 -8.07 -5.37 -6.84
C TRP A 143 -9.32 -5.04 -7.63
N GLY A 144 -9.15 -4.35 -8.76
CA GLY A 144 -10.26 -4.10 -9.67
C GLY A 144 -9.83 -3.60 -11.04
N VAL A 145 -10.82 -3.13 -11.78
CA VAL A 145 -10.67 -2.48 -13.08
C VAL A 145 -11.50 -1.20 -13.07
N GLU A 146 -10.89 -0.07 -13.43
CA GLU A 146 -11.59 1.20 -13.63
C GLU A 146 -11.22 1.75 -15.00
N ASN A 147 -12.21 2.01 -15.85
CA ASN A 147 -12.03 2.52 -17.22
C ASN A 147 -11.03 1.70 -18.06
N GLY A 148 -11.03 0.37 -17.89
CA GLY A 148 -10.09 -0.54 -18.57
C GLY A 148 -8.72 -0.67 -17.90
N THR A 149 -8.41 0.13 -16.89
CA THR A 149 -7.14 0.10 -16.16
C THR A 149 -7.24 -0.79 -14.93
N LYS A 150 -6.39 -1.82 -14.87
CA LYS A 150 -6.28 -2.75 -13.74
C LYS A 150 -5.51 -2.11 -12.59
N TYR A 151 -6.00 -2.28 -11.36
CA TYR A 151 -5.34 -1.74 -10.17
C TYR A 151 -5.35 -2.71 -8.99
N TRP A 152 -4.39 -2.51 -8.08
CA TRP A 152 -4.42 -3.01 -6.70
C TRP A 152 -4.99 -1.93 -5.78
N ARG A 153 -5.84 -2.30 -4.82
CA ARG A 153 -6.33 -1.41 -3.75
C ARG A 153 -5.52 -1.65 -2.49
N ILE A 154 -4.95 -0.59 -1.95
CA ILE A 154 -3.98 -0.65 -0.86
C ILE A 154 -4.42 0.27 0.27
N SER A 155 -4.38 -0.25 1.50
CA SER A 155 -4.48 0.53 2.73
C SER A 155 -3.10 1.10 3.05
N ASN A 156 -3.01 2.43 3.10
CA ASN A 156 -1.82 3.12 3.57
C ASN A 156 -1.80 3.17 5.11
N SER A 157 -0.70 3.67 5.66
CA SER A 157 -0.46 3.83 7.10
C SER A 157 -0.23 5.30 7.51
N TRP A 158 -0.72 6.25 6.71
CA TRP A 158 -0.58 7.70 6.92
C TRP A 158 -1.91 8.36 7.28
N ASN A 159 -2.74 7.67 8.09
CA ASN A 159 -4.04 8.15 8.56
C ASN A 159 -5.09 8.26 7.42
N SER A 160 -6.36 8.47 7.81
CA SER A 160 -7.50 8.45 6.88
C SER A 160 -7.71 9.74 6.11
N ASP A 161 -7.06 10.84 6.50
CA ASP A 161 -7.09 12.12 5.78
C ASP A 161 -6.19 12.14 4.54
N TRP A 162 -5.37 11.09 4.35
CA TRP A 162 -4.48 10.95 3.21
C TRP A 162 -5.12 10.13 2.07
N GLY A 163 -4.98 10.58 0.82
CA GLY A 163 -5.38 9.81 -0.35
C GLY A 163 -6.90 9.64 -0.52
N GLU A 164 -7.34 8.41 -0.81
CA GLU A 164 -8.75 8.03 -0.86
C GLU A 164 -9.19 7.48 0.50
N ASP A 165 -9.40 8.34 1.50
CA ASP A 165 -9.76 7.93 2.87
C ASP A 165 -8.74 6.97 3.53
N GLY A 166 -7.45 7.24 3.32
CA GLY A 166 -6.33 6.40 3.79
C GLY A 166 -5.94 5.28 2.83
N TYR A 167 -6.65 5.12 1.71
CA TYR A 167 -6.34 4.16 0.66
C TYR A 167 -5.67 4.82 -0.54
N PHE A 168 -5.01 4.00 -1.35
CA PHE A 168 -4.62 4.39 -2.70
C PHE A 168 -4.69 3.21 -3.66
N ARG A 169 -4.53 3.51 -4.95
CA ARG A 169 -4.53 2.56 -6.04
C ARG A 169 -3.23 2.65 -6.81
N ILE A 170 -2.70 1.50 -7.22
CA ILE A 170 -1.48 1.39 -8.04
C ILE A 170 -1.75 0.41 -9.19
N LEU A 171 -1.04 0.59 -10.31
CA LEU A 171 -1.18 -0.26 -11.48
C LEU A 171 -0.89 -1.72 -11.15
N ARG A 172 -1.72 -2.60 -11.72
CA ARG A 172 -1.63 -4.05 -11.54
C ARG A 172 -1.26 -4.74 -12.85
N GLY A 173 -0.35 -5.70 -12.78
CA GLY A 173 0.14 -6.51 -13.89
C GLY A 173 1.36 -5.92 -14.61
N THR A 174 1.93 -4.84 -14.09
CA THR A 174 3.14 -4.19 -14.63
C THR A 174 4.32 -4.24 -13.66
N ASN A 175 4.15 -4.87 -12.49
CA ASN A 175 5.11 -4.82 -11.38
C ASN A 175 5.52 -3.37 -11.01
N GLU A 176 4.55 -2.46 -11.05
CA GLU A 176 4.75 -1.03 -10.78
C GLU A 176 5.43 -0.85 -9.41
N CYS A 177 6.55 -0.10 -9.39
CA CYS A 177 7.39 0.11 -8.21
C CYS A 177 7.78 -1.17 -7.46
N GLN A 178 7.96 -2.27 -8.20
CA GLN A 178 8.28 -3.60 -7.70
C GLN A 178 7.25 -4.17 -6.70
N LEU A 179 6.04 -3.63 -6.64
CA LEU A 179 5.00 -4.06 -5.70
C LEU A 179 4.78 -5.58 -5.74
N GLU A 180 4.71 -6.15 -6.94
CA GLU A 180 4.38 -7.55 -7.17
C GLU A 180 5.57 -8.48 -6.88
N SER A 181 6.76 -7.90 -6.71
CA SER A 181 8.00 -8.63 -6.38
C SER A 181 8.25 -8.73 -4.86
N TRP A 182 7.49 -7.99 -4.04
CA TRP A 182 7.73 -7.87 -2.58
C TRP A 182 6.49 -8.13 -1.73
N ALA A 183 5.78 -9.22 -2.02
CA ALA A 183 4.66 -9.68 -1.21
C ALA A 183 5.12 -10.63 -0.09
N SER A 184 4.69 -10.35 1.15
CA SER A 184 4.92 -11.19 2.33
C SER A 184 3.60 -11.55 2.99
N ALA A 185 3.45 -12.81 3.40
CA ALA A 185 2.25 -13.32 4.07
C ALA A 185 2.59 -14.48 5.01
N GLY A 186 1.67 -14.79 5.94
CA GLY A 186 1.78 -15.94 6.83
C GLY A 186 0.41 -16.44 7.29
N MET A 187 0.33 -17.70 7.72
CA MET A 187 -0.88 -18.28 8.32
C MET A 187 -0.81 -18.13 9.84
N MET A 188 -1.88 -17.64 10.46
CA MET A 188 -1.95 -17.54 11.91
C MET A 188 -2.39 -18.89 12.50
N LYS A 189 -1.87 -19.21 13.69
CA LYS A 189 -2.39 -20.30 14.51
C LYS A 189 -3.57 -19.72 15.32
N VAL A 190 -4.78 -20.19 15.02
CA VAL A 190 -6.04 -19.76 15.64
C VAL A 190 -6.80 -20.95 16.21
#